data_AF-A0A9W9F7A0-F1
#
_entry.id   AF-A0A9W9F7A0-F1
#
_cell.length_a   1.000
_cell.length_b   1.000
_cell.length_c   1.000
_cell.angle_alpha   90.00
_cell.angle_beta   90.00
_cell.angle_gamma   90.00
#
_symmetry.space_group_name_H-M   'P 1'
#
loop_
_entity.id
_entity.type
_entity.pdbx_description
1 polymer ?
#
loop_
_entity_poly.entity_id
_entity_poly.type
_entity_poly.pdbx_seq_one_letter_code
_entity_poly.pdbx_strand_id
1 'polypeptide(L)'
;MHILAKVAGGEVDEHYDVLQAFFAEGADGSGLVMTFQRQLSAEEPWNGDPSTDDYFNNSYCITFGLEVVYGGLEQVSFLDFQGCFYFSDHAAADLGTGRLLVVDFEVSEQDRQQFQQFLREAVTWGVPSQIPQFNGSAFKSSIMEAEAPNTQPNEPQEGTKASNHRSDHLKLKFISQEQLDRERGNPPPSPGHIVHRLSDLLSDLSHSELEFVSQEQLDRERGNPPDDVAGSNEPSLEDIEYLSNSTPFQQKICDSLRGLGWIDTDICNFLIQLENMREHIRAELRMKGQSETDIQKFEDICKTNMKDFSYLRRSGANRALEEYQTELYLLHENKRQRRVMLNEE
;
A
#
# COMPACT_ATOMS: atom_id res chain seq x y z
N MET A 1 -9.51 -13.87 20.35
CA MET A 1 -9.27 -12.64 21.14
C MET A 1 -10.56 -11.85 21.29
N HIS A 2 -10.69 -11.00 22.31
CA HIS A 2 -11.82 -10.08 22.49
C HIS A 2 -11.31 -8.71 22.93
N ILE A 3 -11.75 -7.64 22.28
CA ILE A 3 -11.39 -6.24 22.56
C ILE A 3 -12.63 -5.35 22.64
N LEU A 4 -12.49 -4.20 23.32
CA LEU A 4 -13.50 -3.14 23.38
C LEU A 4 -12.99 -1.92 22.61
N ALA A 5 -13.60 -1.61 21.47
CA ALA A 5 -13.25 -0.44 20.67
C ALA A 5 -14.00 0.81 21.14
N LYS A 6 -13.26 1.87 21.48
CA LYS A 6 -13.79 3.18 21.90
C LYS A 6 -13.68 4.26 20.84
N VAL A 7 -13.01 3.94 19.73
CA VAL A 7 -13.02 4.72 18.51
C VAL A 7 -13.09 3.76 17.33
N ALA A 8 -13.84 4.14 16.31
CA ALA A 8 -13.92 3.43 15.04
C ALA A 8 -14.23 4.46 13.95
N GLY A 9 -13.82 4.17 12.74
CA GLY A 9 -14.14 5.02 11.61
C GLY A 9 -13.48 4.56 10.34
N GLY A 10 -13.44 5.46 9.38
CA GLY A 10 -12.70 5.27 8.16
C GLY A 10 -12.50 6.59 7.45
N GLU A 11 -11.40 6.69 6.72
CA GLU A 11 -11.04 7.90 6.00
C GLU A 11 -10.33 7.55 4.69
N VAL A 12 -10.41 8.51 3.77
CA VAL A 12 -9.63 8.53 2.54
C VAL A 12 -8.46 9.44 2.83
N ASP A 13 -7.27 8.87 2.93
CA ASP A 13 -6.05 9.63 3.07
C ASP A 13 -5.43 9.83 1.68
N GLU A 14 -5.82 10.93 1.03
CA GLU A 14 -5.27 11.34 -0.26
C GLU A 14 -3.75 11.63 -0.17
N HIS A 15 -3.25 11.95 1.02
CA HIS A 15 -1.82 12.18 1.18
C HIS A 15 -1.04 10.88 1.04
N TYR A 16 -1.49 9.82 1.71
CA TYR A 16 -0.86 8.50 1.65
C TYR A 16 -1.42 7.59 0.55
N ASP A 17 -2.38 8.09 -0.24
CA ASP A 17 -3.04 7.35 -1.32
C ASP A 17 -3.70 6.06 -0.80
N VAL A 18 -4.34 6.13 0.39
CA VAL A 18 -4.97 4.97 1.03
C VAL A 18 -6.43 5.23 1.41
N LEU A 19 -7.26 4.21 1.21
CA LEU A 19 -8.56 4.11 1.86
C LEU A 19 -8.37 3.25 3.10
N GLN A 20 -8.77 3.76 4.26
CA GLN A 20 -8.62 3.05 5.52
C GLN A 20 -9.89 2.95 6.33
N ALA A 21 -10.06 1.79 6.98
CA ALA A 21 -11.01 1.56 8.05
C ALA A 21 -10.24 1.19 9.31
N PHE A 22 -10.67 1.67 10.48
CA PHE A 22 -9.95 1.39 11.72
C PHE A 22 -10.87 1.32 12.94
N PHE A 23 -10.35 0.69 13.98
CA PHE A 23 -10.85 0.82 15.35
C PHE A 23 -9.71 0.73 16.36
N ALA A 24 -9.90 1.29 17.55
CA ALA A 24 -8.93 1.21 18.65
C ALA A 24 -9.58 1.15 20.03
N GLU A 25 -8.84 0.60 21.01
CA GLU A 25 -9.28 0.49 22.41
C GLU A 25 -9.36 1.85 23.13
N GLY A 26 -8.43 2.75 22.84
CA GLY A 26 -8.40 4.10 23.37
C GLY A 26 -9.34 5.03 22.60
N ALA A 27 -10.08 5.87 23.31
CA ALA A 27 -10.93 6.90 22.69
C ALA A 27 -10.11 7.99 21.96
N ASP A 28 -8.82 8.10 22.27
CA ASP A 28 -7.83 8.95 21.63
C ASP A 28 -7.06 8.25 20.49
N GLY A 29 -7.45 7.01 20.14
CA GLY A 29 -6.73 6.18 19.16
C GLY A 29 -5.53 5.43 19.74
N SER A 30 -5.30 5.47 21.06
CA SER A 30 -4.25 4.70 21.73
C SER A 30 -4.67 3.24 22.02
N GLY A 31 -3.75 2.44 22.55
CA GLY A 31 -3.98 1.03 22.87
C GLY A 31 -3.82 0.13 21.66
N LEU A 32 -4.54 -0.99 21.63
CA LEU A 32 -4.56 -1.85 20.45
C LEU A 32 -5.38 -1.17 19.33
N VAL A 33 -4.73 -0.99 18.19
CA VAL A 33 -5.32 -0.43 16.98
C VAL A 33 -5.31 -1.51 15.90
N MET A 34 -6.44 -1.69 15.23
CA MET A 34 -6.51 -2.46 13.99
C MET A 34 -6.90 -1.54 12.85
N THR A 35 -6.14 -1.60 11.75
CA THR A 35 -6.45 -0.89 10.52
C THR A 35 -6.58 -1.87 9.36
N PHE A 36 -7.46 -1.53 8.42
CA PHE A 36 -7.65 -2.22 7.15
C PHE A 36 -7.45 -1.19 6.06
N GLN A 37 -6.46 -1.38 5.22
CA GLN A 37 -6.03 -0.35 4.27
C GLN A 37 -5.91 -0.95 2.87
N ARG A 38 -6.28 -0.17 1.86
CA ARG A 38 -5.92 -0.45 0.47
C ARG A 38 -5.42 0.82 -0.19
N GLN A 39 -4.58 0.66 -1.22
CA GLN A 39 -4.16 1.77 -2.04
C GLN A 39 -5.32 2.28 -2.92
N LEU A 40 -5.41 3.60 -3.12
CA LEU A 40 -6.43 4.24 -3.95
C LEU A 40 -6.04 4.27 -5.42
N SER A 41 -4.77 4.55 -5.74
CA SER A 41 -4.27 4.60 -7.12
C SER A 41 -4.13 3.25 -7.81
N ALA A 42 -4.29 2.15 -7.06
CA ALA A 42 -4.22 0.83 -7.64
C ALA A 42 -5.38 0.60 -8.63
N GLU A 43 -5.06 0.12 -9.83
CA GLU A 43 -6.01 0.05 -10.95
C GLU A 43 -7.23 -0.83 -10.63
N GLU A 44 -8.44 -0.33 -10.93
CA GLU A 44 -9.67 -1.14 -10.93
C GLU A 44 -10.02 -1.61 -12.36
N PRO A 45 -10.36 -2.90 -12.56
CA PRO A 45 -10.31 -4.01 -11.61
C PRO A 45 -8.87 -4.53 -11.40
N TRP A 46 -8.67 -5.36 -10.37
CA TRP A 46 -7.42 -6.08 -10.14
C TRP A 46 -6.88 -6.71 -11.44
N ASN A 47 -5.66 -6.31 -11.83
CA ASN A 47 -4.98 -6.71 -13.07
C ASN A 47 -3.77 -7.64 -12.84
N GLY A 48 -3.58 -8.14 -11.61
CA GLY A 48 -2.49 -9.06 -11.28
C GLY A 48 -2.61 -10.43 -11.97
N ASP A 49 -1.56 -11.24 -11.94
CA ASP A 49 -1.60 -12.60 -12.47
C ASP A 49 -2.37 -13.53 -11.49
N PRO A 50 -3.50 -14.15 -11.89
CA PRO A 50 -4.33 -14.99 -11.00
C PRO A 50 -3.68 -16.30 -10.59
N SER A 51 -2.51 -16.62 -11.17
CA SER A 51 -1.67 -17.72 -10.74
C SER A 51 -0.59 -17.33 -9.74
N THR A 52 -0.44 -16.02 -9.45
CA THR A 52 0.50 -15.51 -8.46
C THR A 52 -0.21 -14.72 -7.38
N ASP A 53 0.12 -15.06 -6.15
CA ASP A 53 -0.28 -14.36 -4.95
C ASP A 53 0.57 -13.08 -4.78
N ASP A 54 0.43 -12.14 -5.73
CA ASP A 54 1.11 -10.83 -5.67
C ASP A 54 0.37 -9.91 -4.69
N TYR A 55 0.66 -10.09 -3.41
CA TYR A 55 -0.09 -9.48 -2.31
C TYR A 55 0.30 -8.04 -2.00
N PHE A 56 1.53 -7.64 -2.30
CA PHE A 56 2.14 -6.44 -1.69
C PHE A 56 1.57 -5.12 -2.26
N ASN A 57 1.04 -5.15 -3.49
CA ASN A 57 0.47 -3.98 -4.17
C ASN A 57 -0.97 -4.17 -4.65
N ASN A 58 -1.48 -5.40 -4.61
CA ASN A 58 -2.74 -5.78 -5.26
C ASN A 58 -3.77 -6.39 -4.29
N SER A 59 -3.56 -6.22 -2.98
CA SER A 59 -4.54 -6.58 -1.96
C SER A 59 -4.62 -5.50 -0.88
N TYR A 60 -5.63 -5.59 -0.03
CA TYR A 60 -5.67 -4.81 1.20
C TYR A 60 -4.66 -5.37 2.21
N CYS A 61 -4.16 -4.53 3.10
CA CYS A 61 -3.41 -4.96 4.27
C CYS A 61 -4.22 -4.76 5.55
N ILE A 62 -3.88 -5.54 6.55
CA ILE A 62 -4.40 -5.46 7.91
C ILE A 62 -3.22 -5.19 8.81
N THR A 63 -3.28 -4.11 9.59
CA THR A 63 -2.27 -3.83 10.61
C THR A 63 -2.87 -4.06 11.98
N PHE A 64 -2.15 -4.75 12.87
CA PHE A 64 -2.50 -4.87 14.28
C PHE A 64 -1.27 -4.71 15.14
N GLY A 65 -1.21 -3.62 15.91
CA GLY A 65 0.03 -3.25 16.61
C GLY A 65 1.14 -2.89 15.61
N LEU A 66 2.25 -3.63 15.64
CA LEU A 66 3.38 -3.45 14.72
C LEU A 66 3.35 -4.43 13.54
N GLU A 67 2.42 -5.38 13.54
CA GLU A 67 2.36 -6.46 12.56
C GLU A 67 1.46 -6.06 11.39
N VAL A 68 1.91 -6.38 10.18
CA VAL A 68 1.21 -6.10 8.92
C VAL A 68 1.06 -7.39 8.13
N VAL A 69 -0.17 -7.72 7.75
CA VAL A 69 -0.46 -8.84 6.85
C VAL A 69 -1.24 -8.37 5.64
N TYR A 70 -1.04 -9.01 4.49
CA TYR A 70 -1.79 -8.71 3.28
C TYR A 70 -2.89 -9.75 3.06
N GLY A 71 -4.13 -9.29 2.94
CA GLY A 71 -5.31 -10.14 2.90
C GLY A 71 -5.54 -10.93 4.19
N GLY A 72 -6.07 -12.15 4.05
CA GLY A 72 -6.19 -13.11 5.17
C GLY A 72 -7.44 -12.94 6.06
N LEU A 73 -8.29 -11.95 5.81
CA LEU A 73 -9.62 -11.88 6.42
C LEU A 73 -10.55 -12.82 5.66
N GLU A 74 -11.07 -13.85 6.33
CA GLU A 74 -11.93 -14.87 5.72
C GLU A 74 -13.41 -14.47 5.83
N GLN A 75 -13.80 -13.90 6.97
CA GLN A 75 -15.19 -13.53 7.23
C GLN A 75 -15.29 -12.35 8.21
N VAL A 76 -16.26 -11.49 7.96
CA VAL A 76 -16.67 -10.43 8.89
C VAL A 76 -18.16 -10.58 9.17
N SER A 77 -18.55 -10.47 10.44
CA SER A 77 -19.95 -10.38 10.80
C SER A 77 -20.22 -9.34 11.87
N PHE A 78 -21.31 -8.59 11.73
CA PHE A 78 -21.77 -7.68 12.77
C PHE A 78 -23.12 -8.11 13.32
N LEU A 79 -23.23 -8.08 14.65
CA LEU A 79 -24.47 -8.23 15.40
C LEU A 79 -24.55 -7.05 16.39
N ASP A 80 -25.49 -6.14 16.15
CA ASP A 80 -25.65 -4.91 16.93
C ASP A 80 -24.33 -4.13 17.05
N PHE A 81 -23.79 -3.99 18.26
CA PHE A 81 -22.54 -3.31 18.57
C PHE A 81 -21.34 -4.24 18.61
N GLN A 82 -21.48 -5.50 18.22
CA GLN A 82 -20.38 -6.46 18.20
C GLN A 82 -19.99 -6.80 16.76
N GLY A 83 -18.69 -6.75 16.47
CA GLY A 83 -18.08 -7.27 15.24
C GLY A 83 -17.27 -8.53 15.52
N CYS A 84 -17.37 -9.52 14.63
CA CYS A 84 -16.55 -10.72 14.65
C CYS A 84 -15.75 -10.81 13.36
N PHE A 85 -14.43 -10.91 13.49
CA PHE A 85 -13.47 -10.95 12.40
C PHE A 85 -12.78 -12.31 12.44
N TYR A 86 -12.92 -13.08 11.37
CA TYR A 86 -12.31 -14.39 11.21
C TYR A 86 -11.13 -14.29 10.27
N PHE A 87 -9.95 -14.66 10.76
CA PHE A 87 -8.70 -14.64 10.01
C PHE A 87 -8.27 -16.06 9.64
N SER A 88 -7.54 -16.17 8.52
CA SER A 88 -6.84 -17.39 8.14
C SER A 88 -5.81 -17.77 9.21
N ASP A 89 -5.40 -19.03 9.25
CA ASP A 89 -4.43 -19.50 10.27
C ASP A 89 -3.10 -18.73 10.20
N HIS A 90 -2.65 -18.36 9.00
CA HIS A 90 -1.44 -17.58 8.78
C HIS A 90 -1.60 -16.14 9.29
N ALA A 91 -2.63 -15.43 8.84
CA ALA A 91 -2.87 -14.04 9.26
C ALA A 91 -3.12 -13.96 10.78
N ALA A 92 -3.81 -14.93 11.35
CA ALA A 92 -4.03 -15.01 12.79
C ALA A 92 -2.75 -15.22 13.60
N ALA A 93 -1.79 -15.97 13.06
CA ALA A 93 -0.50 -16.23 13.69
C ALA A 93 0.38 -14.97 13.67
N ASP A 94 0.48 -14.31 12.52
CA ASP A 94 1.27 -13.10 12.35
C ASP A 94 0.70 -11.94 13.17
N LEU A 95 -0.62 -11.74 13.13
CA LEU A 95 -1.29 -10.69 13.90
C LEU A 95 -1.37 -10.99 15.41
N GLY A 96 -1.11 -12.22 15.84
CA GLY A 96 -1.22 -12.61 17.26
C GLY A 96 -2.64 -12.53 17.85
N THR A 97 -3.68 -12.45 17.02
CA THR A 97 -5.10 -12.28 17.44
C THR A 97 -5.83 -13.61 17.68
N GLY A 98 -5.26 -14.71 17.16
CA GLY A 98 -5.96 -15.97 16.96
C GLY A 98 -7.05 -15.86 15.86
N ARG A 99 -7.58 -17.00 15.41
CA ARG A 99 -8.49 -17.03 14.24
C ARG A 99 -9.74 -16.17 14.35
N LEU A 100 -10.20 -15.88 15.57
CA LEU A 100 -11.40 -15.08 15.80
C LEU A 100 -11.05 -13.91 16.72
N LEU A 101 -11.25 -12.70 16.21
CA LEU A 101 -11.29 -11.47 16.97
C LEU A 101 -12.74 -11.03 17.13
N VAL A 102 -13.19 -10.93 18.37
CA VAL A 102 -14.47 -10.30 18.72
C VAL A 102 -14.19 -8.86 19.16
N VAL A 103 -15.01 -7.92 18.72
CA VAL A 103 -14.87 -6.49 19.01
C VAL A 103 -16.21 -5.95 19.47
N ASP A 104 -16.30 -5.51 20.71
CA ASP A 104 -17.43 -4.72 21.21
C ASP A 104 -17.18 -3.24 20.89
N PHE A 105 -18.11 -2.59 20.20
CA PHE A 105 -17.99 -1.19 19.75
C PHE A 105 -18.74 -0.26 20.72
N GLU A 106 -17.99 0.43 21.58
CA GLU A 106 -18.46 1.51 22.46
C GLU A 106 -18.29 2.87 21.75
N VAL A 107 -18.86 3.00 20.56
CA VAL A 107 -18.80 4.21 19.72
C VAL A 107 -20.21 4.63 19.30
N SER A 108 -20.33 5.81 18.70
CA SER A 108 -21.62 6.24 18.15
C SER A 108 -22.06 5.32 17.01
N GLU A 109 -23.38 5.26 16.76
CA GLU A 109 -23.90 4.48 15.62
C GLU A 109 -23.33 4.98 14.29
N GLN A 110 -23.13 6.29 14.16
CA GLN A 110 -22.56 6.92 12.96
C GLN A 110 -21.13 6.44 12.70
N ASP A 111 -20.26 6.47 13.73
CA ASP A 111 -18.86 6.04 13.61
C ASP A 111 -18.76 4.56 13.24
N ARG A 112 -19.64 3.72 13.82
CA ARG A 112 -19.74 2.30 13.49
C ARG A 112 -20.18 2.08 12.04
N GLN A 113 -21.17 2.83 11.56
CA GLN A 113 -21.64 2.75 10.17
C GLN A 113 -20.54 3.18 9.19
N GLN A 114 -19.82 4.26 9.52
CA GLN A 114 -18.68 4.73 8.74
C GLN A 114 -17.57 3.66 8.68
N PHE A 115 -17.19 3.09 9.82
CA PHE A 115 -16.24 1.98 9.86
C PHE A 115 -16.70 0.80 9.00
N GLN A 116 -17.95 0.35 9.11
CA GLN A 116 -18.48 -0.77 8.33
C GLN A 116 -18.45 -0.52 6.81
N GLN A 117 -18.75 0.71 6.39
CA GLN A 117 -18.68 1.12 5.00
C GLN A 117 -17.24 1.07 4.48
N PHE A 118 -16.33 1.78 5.15
CA PHE A 118 -14.92 1.83 4.75
C PHE A 118 -14.25 0.46 4.82
N LEU A 119 -14.59 -0.35 5.83
CA LEU A 119 -14.08 -1.72 5.93
C LEU A 119 -14.45 -2.51 4.69
N ARG A 120 -15.73 -2.48 4.31
CA ARG A 120 -16.19 -3.16 3.10
C ARG A 120 -15.41 -2.67 1.88
N GLU A 121 -15.33 -1.36 1.67
CA GLU A 121 -14.64 -0.78 0.52
C GLU A 121 -13.14 -1.10 0.49
N ALA A 122 -12.49 -1.23 1.65
CA ALA A 122 -11.09 -1.61 1.75
C ALA A 122 -10.88 -3.08 1.37
N VAL A 123 -11.63 -3.99 1.99
CA VAL A 123 -11.33 -5.44 1.93
C VAL A 123 -12.05 -6.19 0.81
N THR A 124 -12.95 -5.54 0.07
CA THR A 124 -13.49 -6.09 -1.19
C THR A 124 -12.60 -5.81 -2.40
N TRP A 125 -11.48 -5.12 -2.20
CA TRP A 125 -10.52 -4.82 -3.25
C TRP A 125 -9.38 -5.84 -3.24
N GLY A 126 -8.91 -6.22 -4.43
CA GLY A 126 -7.79 -7.13 -4.62
C GLY A 126 -8.17 -8.53 -5.10
N VAL A 127 -7.32 -9.51 -4.80
CA VAL A 127 -7.45 -10.90 -5.29
C VAL A 127 -8.83 -11.48 -4.88
N PRO A 128 -9.65 -11.98 -5.82
CA PRO A 128 -11.00 -12.45 -5.51
C PRO A 128 -11.09 -13.54 -4.43
N SER A 129 -10.06 -14.37 -4.27
CA SER A 129 -9.99 -15.40 -3.23
C SER A 129 -9.79 -14.85 -1.82
N GLN A 130 -9.39 -13.57 -1.69
CA GLN A 130 -9.13 -12.89 -0.42
C GLN A 130 -10.27 -11.97 0.02
N ILE A 131 -11.30 -11.81 -0.80
CA ILE A 131 -12.48 -11.04 -0.45
C ILE A 131 -13.24 -11.80 0.65
N PRO A 132 -13.38 -11.21 1.86
CA PRO A 132 -14.02 -11.90 2.97
C PRO A 132 -15.52 -12.05 2.72
N GLN A 133 -16.10 -13.06 3.36
CA GLN A 133 -17.55 -13.19 3.44
C GLN A 133 -18.12 -12.17 4.43
N PHE A 134 -19.14 -11.42 4.01
CA PHE A 134 -19.83 -10.47 4.88
C PHE A 134 -21.17 -11.03 5.33
N ASN A 135 -21.30 -11.26 6.64
CA ASN A 135 -22.51 -11.80 7.26
C ASN A 135 -23.14 -10.78 8.24
N GLY A 136 -24.46 -10.83 8.41
CA GLY A 136 -25.19 -9.97 9.36
C GLY A 136 -26.13 -8.94 8.71
N SER A 137 -27.01 -8.36 9.53
CA SER A 137 -28.04 -7.40 9.08
C SER A 137 -27.47 -6.04 8.67
N ALA A 138 -26.34 -5.64 9.27
CA ALA A 138 -25.66 -4.37 8.98
C ALA A 138 -25.20 -4.23 7.51
N PHE A 139 -25.08 -5.35 6.80
CA PHE A 139 -24.59 -5.42 5.43
C PHE A 139 -25.69 -5.59 4.37
N LYS A 140 -26.97 -5.64 4.81
CA LYS A 140 -28.13 -5.85 3.93
C LYS A 140 -28.68 -4.57 3.31
N SER A 141 -28.18 -3.39 3.66
CA SER A 141 -28.71 -2.11 3.14
C SER A 141 -27.72 -1.43 2.20
N SER A 142 -27.72 -1.81 0.91
CA SER A 142 -27.43 -0.88 -0.21
C SER A 142 -27.69 -1.49 -1.60
N ILE A 143 -28.50 -2.54 -1.74
CA ILE A 143 -28.93 -3.02 -3.06
C ILE A 143 -30.44 -3.31 -3.01
N MET A 144 -31.18 -2.49 -3.77
CA MET A 144 -32.61 -2.51 -4.08
C MET A 144 -33.59 -2.02 -3.00
N GLU A 145 -34.08 -0.79 -3.16
CA GLU A 145 -35.52 -0.44 -3.29
C GLU A 145 -35.66 1.09 -3.38
N ALA A 146 -35.37 1.65 -4.56
CA ALA A 146 -35.99 2.91 -4.97
C ALA A 146 -37.29 2.54 -5.72
N GLU A 147 -38.27 2.01 -4.97
CA GLU A 147 -39.64 1.97 -5.45
C GLU A 147 -40.18 3.40 -5.47
N ALA A 148 -40.36 3.92 -6.68
CA ALA A 148 -41.06 5.17 -6.90
C ALA A 148 -42.50 5.04 -6.36
N PRO A 149 -43.02 6.01 -5.59
CA PRO A 149 -44.40 5.95 -5.13
C PRO A 149 -45.35 6.12 -6.32
N ASN A 150 -46.01 5.01 -6.65
CA ASN A 150 -47.03 4.91 -7.66
C ASN A 150 -48.33 5.51 -7.11
N THR A 151 -48.59 6.78 -7.44
CA THR A 151 -49.93 7.39 -7.31
C THR A 151 -50.29 8.08 -8.62
N GLN A 152 -51.03 7.37 -9.46
CA GLN A 152 -52.01 7.95 -10.37
C GLN A 152 -53.37 7.99 -9.65
N PRO A 153 -54.25 9.00 -9.91
CA PRO A 153 -55.05 8.90 -11.13
C PRO A 153 -55.45 10.21 -11.83
N ASN A 154 -55.88 10.02 -13.09
CA ASN A 154 -56.74 10.84 -13.94
C ASN A 154 -56.09 11.89 -14.88
N GLU A 155 -55.97 11.48 -16.15
CA GLU A 155 -56.07 12.31 -17.36
C GLU A 155 -57.51 12.89 -17.55
N PRO A 156 -57.83 13.76 -18.55
CA PRO A 156 -57.02 14.19 -19.71
C PRO A 156 -57.06 15.72 -20.03
N GLN A 157 -56.12 16.22 -20.86
CA GLN A 157 -56.39 16.86 -22.16
C GLN A 157 -55.17 17.57 -22.81
N GLU A 158 -54.92 17.19 -24.06
CA GLU A 158 -54.54 17.95 -25.27
C GLU A 158 -53.39 19.00 -25.32
N GLY A 159 -52.52 18.78 -26.32
CA GLY A 159 -51.69 19.78 -27.02
C GLY A 159 -50.33 20.03 -26.36
N THR A 160 -49.17 20.03 -27.01
CA THR A 160 -48.83 20.36 -28.39
C THR A 160 -47.38 19.89 -28.65
N LYS A 161 -47.08 19.60 -29.92
CA LYS A 161 -45.78 19.24 -30.54
C LYS A 161 -44.50 19.81 -29.88
N ALA A 162 -43.48 18.96 -29.73
CA ALA A 162 -42.12 19.21 -30.23
C ALA A 162 -41.26 17.92 -30.29
N SER A 163 -40.48 17.84 -31.37
CA SER A 163 -39.39 16.92 -31.70
C SER A 163 -38.54 16.43 -30.52
N ASN A 164 -38.15 15.14 -30.51
CA ASN A 164 -36.74 14.74 -30.37
C ASN A 164 -36.46 13.25 -30.67
N HIS A 165 -35.36 13.07 -31.40
CA HIS A 165 -34.43 11.94 -31.52
C HIS A 165 -34.87 10.52 -31.13
N ARG A 166 -34.92 9.66 -32.16
CA ARG A 166 -34.69 8.21 -32.08
C ARG A 166 -33.34 7.94 -31.39
N SER A 167 -33.38 7.26 -30.25
CA SER A 167 -32.23 6.52 -29.72
C SER A 167 -32.63 5.05 -29.74
N ASP A 168 -32.06 4.32 -30.70
CA ASP A 168 -32.09 2.86 -30.72
C ASP A 168 -31.20 2.36 -29.58
N HIS A 169 -31.77 1.60 -28.65
CA HIS A 169 -31.00 0.97 -27.58
C HIS A 169 -30.11 -0.13 -28.17
N LEU A 170 -28.83 0.20 -28.39
CA LEU A 170 -27.74 -0.76 -28.57
C LEU A 170 -27.61 -1.60 -27.28
N LYS A 171 -27.93 -2.89 -27.37
CA LYS A 171 -27.48 -3.87 -26.37
C LYS A 171 -26.02 -4.20 -26.66
N LEU A 172 -25.10 -3.61 -25.89
CA LEU A 172 -23.69 -4.01 -25.88
C LEU A 172 -23.57 -5.35 -25.14
N LYS A 173 -23.22 -6.41 -25.87
CA LYS A 173 -22.67 -7.65 -25.32
C LYS A 173 -21.15 -7.50 -25.37
N PHE A 174 -20.49 -7.58 -24.22
CA PHE A 174 -19.03 -7.73 -24.16
C PHE A 174 -18.69 -9.20 -24.39
N ILE A 175 -17.82 -9.43 -25.36
CA ILE A 175 -17.30 -10.75 -25.77
C ILE A 175 -15.80 -10.70 -25.46
N SER A 176 -15.25 -11.71 -24.78
CA SER A 176 -13.82 -11.72 -24.47
C SER A 176 -12.97 -11.84 -25.74
N GLN A 177 -11.74 -11.34 -25.72
CA GLN A 177 -10.79 -11.48 -26.84
C GLN A 177 -10.59 -12.96 -27.24
N GLU A 178 -10.64 -13.85 -26.24
CA GLU A 178 -10.59 -15.30 -26.42
C GLU A 178 -11.80 -15.88 -27.16
N GLN A 179 -13.00 -15.30 -26.98
CA GLN A 179 -14.19 -15.63 -27.76
C GLN A 179 -14.11 -15.08 -29.19
N LEU A 180 -13.48 -13.91 -29.37
CA LEU A 180 -13.26 -13.28 -30.67
C LEU A 180 -12.27 -14.07 -31.54
N ASP A 181 -11.27 -14.68 -30.91
CA ASP A 181 -10.28 -15.54 -31.57
C ASP A 181 -10.85 -16.93 -31.90
N ARG A 182 -11.76 -17.48 -31.07
CA ARG A 182 -12.52 -18.71 -31.37
C ARG A 182 -13.51 -18.54 -32.53
N GLU A 183 -14.15 -17.38 -32.64
CA GLU A 183 -15.10 -17.09 -33.74
C GLU A 183 -14.41 -16.82 -35.09
N ARG A 184 -13.12 -16.48 -35.11
CA ARG A 184 -12.35 -16.24 -36.35
C ARG A 184 -11.59 -17.46 -36.89
N GLY A 185 -11.68 -18.62 -36.25
CA GLY A 185 -11.14 -19.88 -36.79
C GLY A 185 -9.61 -19.92 -36.94
N ASN A 186 -8.87 -19.09 -36.22
CA ASN A 186 -7.40 -19.16 -36.19
C ASN A 186 -6.93 -19.97 -34.98
N PRO A 187 -6.14 -21.04 -35.17
CA PRO A 187 -5.59 -21.80 -34.04
C PRO A 187 -4.47 -21.01 -33.33
N PRO A 188 -4.32 -21.17 -32.01
CA PRO A 188 -3.24 -20.52 -31.25
C PRO A 188 -1.86 -21.06 -31.66
N PRO A 189 -0.79 -20.24 -31.59
CA PRO A 189 0.57 -20.68 -31.91
C PRO A 189 1.09 -21.70 -30.88
N SER A 190 1.83 -22.70 -31.35
CA SER A 190 2.36 -23.79 -30.51
C SER A 190 3.48 -23.33 -29.56
N PRO A 191 3.61 -23.89 -28.35
CA PRO A 191 4.53 -23.43 -27.28
C PRO A 191 6.03 -23.58 -27.54
N GLY A 192 6.47 -23.99 -28.73
CA GLY A 192 7.86 -24.40 -29.00
C GLY A 192 8.87 -23.30 -29.33
N HIS A 193 8.45 -22.03 -29.46
CA HIS A 193 9.31 -20.98 -30.04
C HIS A 193 9.89 -19.95 -29.06
N ILE A 194 9.53 -19.99 -27.77
CA ILE A 194 10.00 -19.00 -26.78
C ILE A 194 11.27 -19.46 -26.05
N VAL A 195 11.51 -20.77 -25.94
CA VAL A 195 12.63 -21.32 -25.14
C VAL A 195 14.00 -21.11 -25.78
N HIS A 196 14.09 -21.01 -27.11
CA HIS A 196 15.38 -20.89 -27.80
C HIS A 196 16.02 -19.49 -27.76
N ARG A 197 15.29 -18.42 -27.41
CA ARG A 197 15.87 -17.06 -27.35
C ARG A 197 16.53 -16.70 -26.03
N LEU A 198 16.21 -17.40 -24.94
CA LEU A 198 16.79 -17.12 -23.61
C LEU A 198 18.12 -17.84 -23.38
N SER A 199 18.32 -19.00 -24.01
CA SER A 199 19.57 -19.77 -23.96
C SER A 199 20.78 -18.97 -24.51
N ASP A 200 20.57 -18.22 -25.58
CA ASP A 200 21.65 -17.50 -26.27
C ASP A 200 22.06 -16.21 -25.53
N LEU A 201 21.16 -15.62 -24.74
CA LEU A 201 21.44 -14.42 -23.93
C LEU A 201 22.17 -14.72 -22.61
N LEU A 202 22.10 -15.95 -22.11
CA LEU A 202 22.69 -16.35 -20.83
C LEU A 202 24.12 -16.91 -20.97
N SER A 203 24.61 -17.15 -22.18
CA SER A 203 25.93 -17.71 -22.42
C SER A 203 27.07 -16.67 -22.34
N ASP A 204 26.75 -15.37 -22.37
CA ASP A 204 27.73 -14.25 -22.39
C ASP A 204 28.05 -13.64 -21.01
N LEU A 205 27.47 -14.14 -19.91
CA LEU A 205 27.72 -13.65 -18.54
C LEU A 205 28.70 -14.54 -17.74
N SER A 206 29.61 -15.22 -18.43
CA SER A 206 30.57 -16.13 -17.81
C SER A 206 31.79 -15.41 -17.24
N HIS A 207 31.63 -14.54 -16.22
CA HIS A 207 32.72 -14.22 -15.25
C HIS A 207 32.32 -13.47 -13.96
N SER A 208 31.04 -13.25 -13.68
CA SER A 208 30.62 -12.67 -12.38
C SER A 208 29.86 -13.71 -11.57
N GLU A 209 30.47 -14.24 -10.51
CA GLU A 209 29.76 -15.02 -9.48
C GLU A 209 28.78 -14.07 -8.76
N LEU A 210 27.55 -14.00 -9.27
CA LEU A 210 26.44 -13.40 -8.57
C LEU A 210 25.85 -14.44 -7.61
N GLU A 211 26.07 -14.25 -6.31
CA GLU A 211 25.39 -15.01 -5.27
C GLU A 211 23.98 -14.47 -5.08
N PHE A 212 22.99 -15.35 -5.22
CA PHE A 212 21.59 -15.03 -4.99
C PHE A 212 21.30 -15.26 -3.50
N VAL A 213 21.09 -14.17 -2.75
CA VAL A 213 20.72 -14.22 -1.34
C VAL A 213 19.20 -14.25 -1.23
N SER A 214 18.64 -15.27 -0.57
CA SER A 214 17.18 -15.40 -0.40
C SER A 214 16.65 -14.39 0.62
N GLN A 215 15.38 -13.96 0.48
CA GLN A 215 14.71 -13.05 1.41
C GLN A 215 14.75 -13.55 2.86
N GLU A 216 14.61 -14.86 3.08
CA GLU A 216 14.70 -15.51 4.38
C GLU A 216 16.08 -15.35 5.07
N GLN A 217 17.12 -15.04 4.28
CA GLN A 217 18.49 -14.79 4.72
C GLN A 217 18.68 -13.31 5.09
N LEU A 218 18.09 -12.40 4.30
CA LEU A 218 17.95 -10.97 4.63
C LEU A 218 17.15 -10.77 5.93
N ASP A 219 16.10 -11.54 6.13
CA ASP A 219 15.25 -11.44 7.32
C ASP A 219 15.92 -11.99 8.59
N ARG A 220 16.84 -12.96 8.45
CA ARG A 220 17.70 -13.43 9.58
C ARG A 220 18.74 -12.40 9.99
N GLU A 221 19.27 -11.63 9.04
CA GLU A 221 20.22 -10.56 9.33
C GLU A 221 19.55 -9.31 9.92
N ARG A 222 18.22 -9.19 9.77
CA ARG A 222 17.39 -8.08 10.28
C ARG A 222 16.85 -8.29 11.70
N GLY A 223 17.38 -9.25 12.45
CA GLY A 223 16.92 -9.57 13.81
C GLY A 223 17.01 -8.37 14.75
N ASN A 224 15.89 -8.06 15.42
CA ASN A 224 15.79 -6.99 16.42
C ASN A 224 16.89 -7.12 17.49
N PRO A 225 17.60 -6.03 17.84
CA PRO A 225 18.49 -6.05 18.98
C PRO A 225 17.68 -6.19 20.28
N PRO A 226 18.22 -6.85 21.32
CA PRO A 226 17.52 -7.02 22.59
C PRO A 226 17.23 -5.66 23.26
N ASP A 227 16.01 -5.51 23.77
CA ASP A 227 15.39 -4.28 24.32
C ASP A 227 16.08 -3.64 25.56
N ASP A 228 17.23 -4.15 26.00
CA ASP A 228 17.90 -3.69 27.24
C ASP A 228 19.29 -3.08 27.03
N VAL A 229 19.69 -2.81 25.79
CA VAL A 229 20.88 -2.00 25.53
C VAL A 229 20.43 -0.55 25.42
N ALA A 230 20.71 0.25 26.45
CA ALA A 230 20.85 1.69 26.26
C ALA A 230 21.84 1.88 25.12
N GLY A 231 21.31 2.09 23.90
CA GLY A 231 22.08 2.07 22.67
C GLY A 231 23.31 2.93 22.86
N SER A 232 24.49 2.35 22.67
CA SER A 232 25.71 3.13 22.69
C SER A 232 25.54 4.22 21.65
N ASN A 233 25.53 5.49 22.08
CA ASN A 233 25.59 6.65 21.18
C ASN A 233 26.93 6.73 20.43
N GLU A 234 27.79 5.72 20.58
CA GLU A 234 29.04 5.59 19.85
C GLU A 234 28.74 4.94 18.50
N PRO A 235 29.13 5.59 17.39
CA PRO A 235 28.96 5.02 16.06
C PRO A 235 29.73 3.71 15.94
N SER A 236 29.14 2.74 15.25
CA SER A 236 29.81 1.50 14.93
C SER A 236 31.01 1.77 14.01
N LEU A 237 31.97 0.83 13.95
CA LEU A 237 33.09 0.95 13.00
C LEU A 237 32.60 1.04 11.54
N GLU A 238 31.48 0.38 11.24
CA GLU A 238 30.81 0.40 9.94
C GLU A 238 30.22 1.78 9.64
N ASP A 239 29.60 2.44 10.63
CA ASP A 239 29.10 3.82 10.50
C ASP A 239 30.24 4.80 10.19
N ILE A 240 31.37 4.66 10.89
CA ILE A 240 32.54 5.51 10.69
C ILE A 240 33.13 5.31 9.30
N GLU A 241 33.23 4.07 8.84
CA GLU A 241 33.73 3.74 7.50
C GLU A 241 32.80 4.28 6.40
N TYR A 242 31.48 4.12 6.57
CA TYR A 242 30.49 4.63 5.62
C TYR A 242 30.56 6.16 5.49
N LEU A 243 30.58 6.89 6.61
CA LEU A 243 30.69 8.35 6.58
C LEU A 243 32.05 8.83 6.04
N SER A 244 33.13 8.06 6.26
CA SER A 244 34.46 8.39 5.73
C SER A 244 34.54 8.27 4.20
N ASN A 245 33.70 7.43 3.60
CA ASN A 245 33.62 7.22 2.16
C ASN A 245 32.50 8.03 1.48
N SER A 246 31.91 8.99 2.19
CA SER A 246 30.82 9.82 1.67
C SER A 246 31.24 10.66 0.46
N THR A 247 30.41 10.63 -0.57
CA THR A 247 30.45 11.53 -1.72
C THR A 247 30.33 12.99 -1.28
N PRO A 248 30.78 13.97 -2.10
CA PRO A 248 30.62 15.39 -1.77
C PRO A 248 29.17 15.83 -1.50
N PHE A 249 28.21 15.17 -2.14
CA PHE A 249 26.79 15.41 -1.90
C PHE A 249 26.33 14.89 -0.54
N GLN A 250 26.68 13.65 -0.18
CA GLN A 250 26.39 13.07 1.15
C GLN A 250 27.05 13.90 2.25
N GLN A 251 28.31 14.32 2.06
CA GLN A 251 29.01 15.14 3.05
C GLN A 251 28.25 16.44 3.36
N LYS A 252 27.67 17.08 2.33
CA LYS A 252 26.85 18.29 2.52
C LYS A 252 25.59 18.01 3.36
N ILE A 253 24.98 16.83 3.19
CA ILE A 253 23.83 16.40 4.00
C ILE A 253 24.31 16.14 5.43
N CYS A 254 25.40 15.38 5.62
CA CYS A 254 25.99 15.12 6.93
C CYS A 254 26.26 16.41 7.69
N ASP A 255 26.90 17.40 7.06
CA ASP A 255 27.24 18.68 7.67
C ASP A 255 25.97 19.45 8.07
N SER A 256 24.92 19.39 7.24
CA SER A 256 23.63 20.00 7.54
C SER A 256 22.94 19.34 8.75
N LEU A 257 22.90 18.01 8.79
CA LEU A 257 22.26 17.24 9.86
C LEU A 257 23.03 17.35 11.18
N ARG A 258 24.37 17.33 11.16
CA ARG A 258 25.21 17.62 12.34
C ARG A 258 24.92 19.00 12.90
N GLY A 259 24.75 20.00 12.03
CA GLY A 259 24.33 21.35 12.41
C GLY A 259 22.96 21.43 13.09
N LEU A 260 22.12 20.40 12.90
CA LEU A 260 20.80 20.25 13.50
C LEU A 260 20.77 19.36 14.74
N GLY A 261 21.94 18.91 15.21
CA GLY A 261 22.08 18.09 16.42
C GLY A 261 21.97 16.58 16.21
N TRP A 262 22.09 16.11 14.97
CA TRP A 262 22.12 14.67 14.69
C TRP A 262 23.46 14.05 15.09
N ILE A 263 23.40 12.82 15.59
CA ILE A 263 24.59 11.99 15.82
C ILE A 263 24.91 11.15 14.57
N ASP A 264 26.17 10.74 14.44
CA ASP A 264 26.68 10.09 13.21
C ASP A 264 25.93 8.79 12.87
N THR A 265 25.58 7.96 13.84
CA THR A 265 24.77 6.74 13.61
C THR A 265 23.42 7.04 12.96
N ASP A 266 22.73 8.09 13.43
CA ASP A 266 21.44 8.47 12.87
C ASP A 266 21.58 9.07 11.46
N ILE A 267 22.69 9.78 11.22
CA ILE A 267 23.02 10.29 9.88
C ILE A 267 23.27 9.13 8.92
N CYS A 268 24.02 8.09 9.34
CA CYS A 268 24.21 6.89 8.54
C CYS A 268 22.88 6.24 8.16
N ASN A 269 22.03 5.98 9.15
CA ASN A 269 20.72 5.37 8.94
C ASN A 269 19.86 6.19 7.96
N PHE A 270 19.86 7.51 8.12
CA PHE A 270 19.15 8.42 7.21
C PHE A 270 19.67 8.34 5.77
N LEU A 271 20.99 8.35 5.57
CA LEU A 271 21.60 8.29 4.24
C LEU A 271 21.36 6.93 3.57
N ILE A 272 21.46 5.83 4.30
CA ILE A 272 21.18 4.48 3.80
C ILE A 272 19.72 4.39 3.32
N GLN A 273 18.77 4.89 4.10
CA GLN A 273 17.36 4.90 3.69
C GLN A 273 17.14 5.74 2.43
N LEU A 274 17.77 6.92 2.35
CA LEU A 274 17.71 7.78 1.17
C LEU A 274 18.31 7.12 -0.08
N GLU A 275 19.37 6.32 0.08
CA GLU A 275 20.01 5.57 -1.00
C GLU A 275 19.17 4.40 -1.48
N ASN A 276 18.68 3.58 -0.57
CA ASN A 276 17.80 2.45 -0.87
C ASN A 276 16.57 2.92 -1.67
N MET A 277 16.00 4.05 -1.25
CA MET A 277 14.91 4.70 -1.95
C MET A 277 15.28 5.08 -3.39
N ARG A 278 16.47 5.63 -3.61
CA ARG A 278 16.97 5.98 -4.95
C ARG A 278 17.30 4.77 -5.81
N GLU A 279 17.85 3.72 -5.23
CA GLU A 279 18.10 2.45 -5.94
C GLU A 279 16.79 1.85 -6.45
N HIS A 280 15.73 1.89 -5.63
CA HIS A 280 14.41 1.41 -6.04
C HIS A 280 13.86 2.18 -7.26
N ILE A 281 13.91 3.51 -7.22
CA ILE A 281 13.46 4.35 -8.36
C ILE A 281 14.32 4.09 -9.61
N ARG A 282 15.64 3.88 -9.44
CA ARG A 282 16.53 3.51 -10.55
C ARG A 282 16.15 2.17 -11.17
N ALA A 283 15.86 1.17 -10.34
CA ALA A 283 15.42 -0.14 -10.81
C ALA A 283 14.13 -0.02 -11.64
N GLU A 284 13.14 0.74 -11.17
CA GLU A 284 11.91 1.00 -11.92
C GLU A 284 12.17 1.71 -13.26
N LEU A 285 13.05 2.72 -13.30
CA LEU A 285 13.40 3.39 -14.56
C LEU A 285 14.05 2.43 -15.56
N ARG A 286 14.94 1.55 -15.10
CA ARG A 286 15.54 0.51 -15.94
C ARG A 286 14.48 -0.45 -16.48
N MET A 287 13.52 -0.86 -15.65
CA MET A 287 12.39 -1.69 -16.07
C MET A 287 11.51 -0.98 -17.11
N LYS A 288 11.36 0.36 -17.02
CA LYS A 288 10.67 1.20 -18.00
C LYS A 288 11.52 1.49 -19.26
N GLY A 289 12.71 0.89 -19.38
CA GLY A 289 13.58 1.01 -20.55
C GLY A 289 14.36 2.33 -20.65
N GLN A 290 14.49 3.08 -19.55
CA GLN A 290 15.27 4.32 -19.52
C GLN A 290 16.77 4.03 -19.62
N SER A 291 17.50 4.92 -20.29
CA SER A 291 18.96 4.79 -20.42
C SER A 291 19.66 5.22 -19.12
N GLU A 292 20.85 4.66 -18.84
CA GLU A 292 21.62 5.05 -17.66
C GLU A 292 22.00 6.55 -17.69
N THR A 293 22.18 7.12 -18.89
CA THR A 293 22.41 8.56 -19.07
C THR A 293 21.21 9.40 -18.64
N ASP A 294 20.00 8.96 -18.96
CA ASP A 294 18.77 9.67 -18.57
C ASP A 294 18.52 9.52 -17.06
N ILE A 295 18.73 8.32 -16.52
CA ILE A 295 18.68 8.06 -15.08
C ILE A 295 19.63 8.99 -14.32
N GLN A 296 20.90 9.07 -14.74
CA GLN A 296 21.89 9.93 -14.11
C GLN A 296 21.49 11.41 -14.16
N LYS A 297 20.92 11.86 -15.29
CA LYS A 297 20.43 13.23 -15.42
C LYS A 297 19.31 13.52 -14.42
N PHE A 298 18.38 12.59 -14.21
CA PHE A 298 17.33 12.78 -13.21
C PHE A 298 17.86 12.77 -11.78
N GLU A 299 18.86 11.94 -11.48
CA GLU A 299 19.52 11.97 -10.18
C GLU A 299 20.17 13.32 -9.88
N ASP A 300 20.85 13.90 -10.86
CA ASP A 300 21.54 15.17 -10.69
C ASP A 300 20.55 16.31 -10.40
N ILE A 301 19.37 16.26 -11.01
CA ILE A 301 18.24 17.15 -10.68
C ILE A 301 17.80 16.91 -9.23
N CYS A 302 17.65 15.65 -8.82
CA CYS A 302 17.23 15.32 -7.46
C CYS A 302 18.22 15.80 -6.40
N LYS A 303 19.53 15.61 -6.62
CA LYS A 303 20.60 16.08 -5.73
C LYS A 303 20.59 17.60 -5.59
N THR A 304 20.32 18.34 -6.67
CA THR A 304 20.36 19.81 -6.65
C THR A 304 19.21 20.45 -5.87
N ASN A 305 18.08 19.75 -5.76
CA ASN A 305 16.85 20.27 -5.17
C ASN A 305 16.66 19.91 -3.68
N MET A 306 17.47 19.00 -3.14
CA MET A 306 17.44 18.63 -1.73
C MET A 306 18.16 19.69 -0.88
N LYS A 307 17.41 20.60 -0.23
CA LYS A 307 17.99 21.82 0.37
C LYS A 307 17.44 22.23 1.74
N ASP A 308 16.38 21.63 2.23
CA ASP A 308 15.81 21.98 3.53
C ASP A 308 15.80 20.77 4.44
N PHE A 309 16.46 20.89 5.60
CA PHE A 309 16.47 19.90 6.67
C PHE A 309 15.98 20.52 7.99
N SER A 310 15.53 21.78 7.97
CA SER A 310 15.25 22.55 9.19
C SER A 310 14.21 21.90 10.12
N TYR A 311 13.29 21.13 9.54
CA TYR A 311 12.25 20.36 10.23
C TYR A 311 12.77 19.12 10.95
N LEU A 312 14.00 18.68 10.66
CA LEU A 312 14.64 17.53 11.29
C LEU A 312 15.44 17.91 12.52
N ARG A 313 15.24 19.10 13.10
CA ARG A 313 16.02 19.54 14.25
C ARG A 313 15.80 18.61 15.44
N ARG A 314 16.89 18.01 15.95
CA ARG A 314 16.81 17.20 17.16
C ARG A 314 16.94 18.07 18.39
N SER A 315 15.96 17.93 19.28
CA SER A 315 15.88 18.60 20.58
C SER A 315 16.32 17.68 21.71
N GLY A 316 16.35 16.36 21.46
CA GLY A 316 16.60 15.33 22.47
C GLY A 316 15.44 15.16 23.48
N ALA A 317 14.35 15.92 23.32
CA ALA A 317 13.24 15.93 24.27
C ALA A 317 12.17 14.87 23.96
N ASN A 318 12.02 14.47 22.69
CA ASN A 318 11.03 13.49 22.26
C ASN A 318 11.53 12.70 21.04
N ARG A 319 12.13 11.54 21.29
CA ARG A 319 12.71 10.68 20.25
C ARG A 319 11.67 10.17 19.25
N ALA A 320 10.49 9.78 19.72
CA ALA A 320 9.41 9.31 18.84
C ALA A 320 8.93 10.40 17.86
N LEU A 321 8.86 11.65 18.32
CA LEU A 321 8.52 12.78 17.44
C LEU A 321 9.62 13.05 16.41
N GLU A 322 10.89 12.93 16.80
CA GLU A 322 12.04 13.10 15.91
C GLU A 322 12.11 11.99 14.84
N GLU A 323 11.80 10.75 15.22
CA GLU A 323 11.66 9.61 14.31
C GLU A 323 10.51 9.83 13.33
N TYR A 324 9.32 10.21 13.82
CA TYR A 324 8.17 10.54 12.96
C TYR A 324 8.47 11.67 11.97
N GLN A 325 9.15 12.73 12.39
CA GLN A 325 9.56 13.83 11.50
C GLN A 325 10.56 13.36 10.42
N THR A 326 11.42 12.41 10.76
CA THR A 326 12.38 11.82 9.83
C THR A 326 11.66 10.98 8.77
N GLU A 327 10.72 10.14 9.18
CA GLU A 327 9.90 9.33 8.27
C GLU A 327 9.07 10.19 7.33
N LEU A 328 8.40 11.23 7.84
CA LEU A 328 7.67 12.19 7.02
C LEU A 328 8.57 12.87 5.99
N TYR A 329 9.78 13.26 6.38
CA TYR A 329 10.73 13.86 5.46
C TYR A 329 11.12 12.91 4.33
N LEU A 330 11.49 11.67 4.69
CA LEU A 330 11.87 10.64 3.71
C LEU A 330 10.72 10.32 2.76
N LEU A 331 9.49 10.28 3.25
CA LEU A 331 8.29 10.11 2.43
C LEU A 331 8.11 11.27 1.44
N HIS A 332 8.20 12.51 1.90
CA HIS A 332 8.06 13.67 1.01
C HIS A 332 9.17 13.72 -0.03
N GLU A 333 10.40 13.38 0.37
CA GLU A 333 11.55 13.31 -0.52
C GLU A 333 11.41 12.17 -1.53
N ASN A 334 10.85 11.02 -1.13
CA ASN A 334 10.46 9.93 -2.04
C ASN A 334 9.52 10.44 -3.12
N LYS A 335 8.38 11.02 -2.72
CA LYS A 335 7.37 11.56 -3.64
C LYS A 335 7.95 12.61 -4.57
N ARG A 336 8.84 13.46 -4.06
CA ARG A 336 9.53 14.47 -4.88
C ARG A 336 10.46 13.82 -5.91
N GLN A 337 11.24 12.82 -5.52
CA GLN A 337 12.14 12.11 -6.43
C GLN A 337 11.35 11.32 -7.47
N ARG A 338 10.29 10.59 -7.08
CA ARG A 338 9.39 9.89 -8.02
C ARG A 338 8.74 10.85 -9.03
N ARG A 339 8.25 12.02 -8.58
CA ARG A 339 7.77 13.09 -9.49
C ARG A 339 8.79 13.50 -10.53
N VAL A 340 10.03 13.72 -10.10
CA VAL A 340 11.11 14.17 -11.01
C VAL A 340 11.58 13.05 -11.94
N MET A 341 11.69 11.83 -11.43
CA MET A 341 12.33 10.70 -12.10
C MET A 341 11.35 9.90 -12.95
N LEU A 342 10.14 9.65 -12.45
CA LEU A 342 9.13 8.79 -13.06
C LEU A 342 7.96 9.56 -13.66
N ASN A 343 7.87 10.88 -13.42
CA ASN A 343 6.76 11.72 -13.86
C ASN A 343 5.39 11.24 -13.34
N GLU A 344 5.37 10.73 -12.10
CA GLU A 344 4.17 10.37 -11.35
C GLU A 344 3.66 11.62 -10.63
N GLU A 345 2.39 11.99 -10.77
CA GLU A 345 1.82 13.24 -10.20
C GLU A 345 1.53 13.15 -8.69
#